data_AF-A6JN89-F1
#
_entry.id   AF-A6JN89-F1
#
_cell.length_a   1.000
_cell.length_b   1.000
_cell.length_c   1.000
_cell.angle_alpha   90.00
_cell.angle_beta   90.00
_cell.angle_gamma   90.00
#
_symmetry.space_group_name_H-M   'P 1'
#
loop_
_entity.id
_entity.type
_entity.pdbx_description
1 polymer ?
#
loop_
_entity_poly.entity_id
_entity_poly.type
_entity_poly.pdbx_seq_one_letter_code
_entity_poly.pdbx_strand_id
1 'polypeptide(L)'
;MGCARWLALGGLLALLGLLQARLLLPQQAGFGECDRFFYAGTPPAGLATEAHVRICQRFAGSERFATLYSPGHRIPVFSAFRAARPASRSAEQRGLLEPQIDDPDSNLEEVIDEADAVSVNNLGSKQALSADYLDSDYEIGQLYPFPLNSDLQMSAFPLTNSVPMTRSFRERWHMNLNSLMDRALIPQCSDGKDLYLLTGAVPSDHKVKGKVTVPEFVWLAACCAVPGGGWAMGFIKHTQDSDVIEDVMVRDLEKLLLHKPQLFQDNCGETEQDTEKMKKILEVVNQVQDEERSLQSQENMSPLASTRSQRSALLSPEAPPEGGGSFLGKVLGFLTTPFIKLFQLIYYLITAVLRNVVHLLWFVAKQVINGVASSLYGLGEAVVSYLVAIGQELVSIPWKVLKVVAKVIRAFLRILCCVLKAVCRALSIPLRVLVDVATFPVYTMGAIPIVCKDIAVGLGGTLSLLFDTAFGTMGGLFQIVFSVFKRIGCRVTLDSSGEL
;
A
#
# COMPACT_ATOMS: atom_id res chain seq x y z
N MET A 1 -52.65 17.61 -35.43
CA MET A 1 -51.58 17.06 -36.29
C MET A 1 -50.56 18.17 -36.51
N GLY A 2 -49.30 18.16 -36.10
CA GLY A 2 -48.54 17.21 -35.30
C GLY A 2 -47.32 17.95 -34.70
N CYS A 3 -47.05 17.71 -33.42
CA CYS A 3 -45.84 18.15 -32.72
C CYS A 3 -45.05 16.94 -32.19
N ALA A 4 -45.22 15.79 -32.83
CA ALA A 4 -44.69 14.49 -32.39
C ALA A 4 -43.61 13.94 -33.34
N ARG A 5 -42.86 14.81 -34.03
CA ARG A 5 -41.83 14.41 -35.00
C ARG A 5 -40.41 14.92 -34.72
N TRP A 6 -40.20 15.68 -33.64
CA TRP A 6 -38.88 16.21 -33.28
C TRP A 6 -38.24 15.58 -32.03
N LEU A 7 -38.92 14.62 -31.38
CA LEU A 7 -38.35 13.89 -30.23
C LEU A 7 -37.76 12.52 -30.60
N ALA A 8 -37.84 12.09 -31.86
CA ALA A 8 -37.33 10.79 -32.29
C ALA A 8 -35.87 10.82 -32.81
N LEU A 9 -35.24 11.99 -32.89
CA LEU A 9 -33.84 12.14 -33.34
C LEU A 9 -32.84 12.37 -32.19
N GLY A 10 -33.32 12.63 -30.96
CA GLY A 10 -32.47 12.70 -29.75
C GLY A 10 -32.25 11.35 -29.05
N GLY A 11 -33.06 10.33 -29.37
CA GLY A 11 -32.97 8.99 -28.76
C GLY A 11 -32.09 7.99 -29.50
N LEU A 12 -31.67 8.30 -30.75
CA LEU A 12 -30.89 7.39 -31.59
C LEU A 12 -29.37 7.60 -31.49
N LEU A 13 -28.91 8.66 -30.81
CA LEU A 13 -27.49 8.87 -30.47
C LEU A 13 -27.12 8.34 -29.07
N ALA A 14 -28.09 7.89 -28.28
CA ALA A 14 -27.86 7.28 -26.97
C ALA A 14 -27.85 5.73 -26.99
N LEU A 15 -28.04 5.10 -28.16
CA LEU A 15 -28.12 3.64 -28.34
C LEU A 15 -27.01 3.06 -29.25
N LEU A 16 -26.00 3.86 -29.58
CA LEU A 16 -24.80 3.44 -30.33
C LEU A 16 -23.57 3.20 -29.44
N GLY A 17 -23.77 3.02 -28.13
CA GLY A 17 -22.71 2.75 -27.15
C GLY A 17 -22.62 1.29 -26.69
N LEU A 18 -23.08 0.33 -27.49
CA LEU A 18 -23.00 -1.10 -27.19
C LEU A 18 -21.89 -1.74 -28.03
N LEU A 19 -20.95 -2.40 -27.34
CA LEU A 19 -19.78 -3.15 -27.84
C LEU A 19 -18.57 -2.34 -28.33
N GLN A 20 -17.94 -1.58 -27.44
CA GLN A 20 -16.50 -1.33 -27.54
C GLN A 20 -15.85 -1.58 -26.19
N ALA A 21 -14.87 -2.50 -26.17
CA ALA A 21 -14.08 -2.86 -25.00
C ALA A 21 -13.51 -1.60 -24.35
N ARG A 22 -13.84 -1.35 -23.08
CA ARG A 22 -13.46 -0.09 -22.42
C ARG A 22 -12.24 -0.30 -21.54
N LEU A 23 -11.07 -0.24 -22.19
CA LEU A 23 -9.97 0.45 -21.52
C LEU A 23 -10.44 1.88 -21.24
N LEU A 24 -10.43 2.27 -19.97
CA LEU A 24 -10.76 3.65 -19.63
C LEU A 24 -9.64 4.54 -20.17
N LEU A 25 -10.02 5.61 -20.87
CA LEU A 25 -9.04 6.57 -21.37
C LEU A 25 -8.18 7.07 -20.21
N PRO A 26 -6.89 7.38 -20.43
CA PRO A 26 -5.98 7.86 -19.39
C PRO A 26 -6.55 9.03 -18.55
N GLN A 27 -7.37 9.88 -19.18
CA GLN A 27 -8.01 11.06 -18.56
C GLN A 27 -9.32 10.80 -17.81
N GLN A 28 -9.89 9.59 -17.86
CA GLN A 28 -11.11 9.30 -17.12
C GLN A 28 -10.78 9.09 -15.64
N ALA A 29 -11.39 9.90 -14.79
CA ALA A 29 -11.32 9.71 -13.34
C ALA A 29 -12.06 8.41 -12.95
N GLY A 30 -11.47 7.61 -12.07
CA GLY A 30 -12.09 6.38 -11.59
C GLY A 30 -11.95 5.17 -12.51
N PHE A 31 -12.78 4.17 -12.23
CA PHE A 31 -12.92 2.88 -12.90
C PHE A 31 -14.30 2.72 -13.56
N GLY A 32 -15.05 3.81 -13.76
CA GLY A 32 -16.35 3.78 -14.44
C GLY A 32 -17.39 3.01 -13.62
N GLU A 33 -18.10 2.04 -14.22
CA GLU A 33 -19.12 1.28 -13.47
C GLU A 33 -18.53 0.43 -12.34
N CYS A 34 -17.23 0.14 -12.39
CA CYS A 34 -16.50 -0.58 -11.36
C CYS A 34 -16.09 0.28 -10.15
N ASP A 35 -16.39 1.59 -10.14
CA ASP A 35 -16.14 2.44 -8.97
C ASP A 35 -16.84 1.90 -7.71
N ARG A 36 -17.95 1.17 -7.86
CA ARG A 36 -18.69 0.51 -6.78
C ARG A 36 -17.88 -0.50 -5.95
N PHE A 37 -16.75 -0.98 -6.45
CA PHE A 37 -15.87 -1.93 -5.73
C PHE A 37 -14.88 -1.22 -4.80
N PHE A 38 -14.81 0.11 -4.87
CA PHE A 38 -13.98 0.91 -3.99
C PHE A 38 -14.80 1.50 -2.84
N TYR A 39 -14.13 1.67 -1.70
CA TYR A 39 -14.70 2.41 -0.58
C TYR A 39 -15.09 3.82 -1.03
N ALA A 40 -16.32 4.24 -0.72
CA ALA A 40 -16.89 5.53 -1.14
C ALA A 40 -16.82 5.81 -2.66
N GLY A 41 -16.72 4.77 -3.50
CA GLY A 41 -16.60 4.93 -4.95
C GLY A 41 -15.27 5.55 -5.41
N THR A 42 -14.24 5.58 -4.54
CA THR A 42 -13.01 6.34 -4.79
C THR A 42 -11.80 5.40 -4.81
N PRO A 43 -11.08 5.29 -5.94
CA PRO A 43 -9.90 4.44 -6.03
C PRO A 43 -8.70 5.01 -5.26
N PRO A 44 -7.69 4.16 -4.93
CA PRO A 44 -6.47 4.61 -4.25
C PRO A 44 -5.76 5.74 -4.97
N ALA A 45 -5.40 6.80 -4.23
CA ALA A 45 -4.62 7.91 -4.76
C ALA A 45 -3.12 7.57 -4.72
N GLY A 46 -2.37 7.93 -5.78
CA GLY A 46 -0.91 7.80 -5.82
C GLY A 46 -0.35 6.50 -6.42
N LEU A 47 -1.18 5.49 -6.70
CA LEU A 47 -0.74 4.25 -7.38
C LEU A 47 -0.82 4.33 -8.92
N ALA A 48 -1.79 5.08 -9.45
CA ALA A 48 -1.98 5.19 -10.90
C ALA A 48 -0.96 6.16 -11.53
N THR A 49 -0.45 5.78 -12.70
CA THR A 49 0.41 6.62 -13.56
C THR A 49 -0.14 6.55 -14.99
N GLU A 50 0.30 7.45 -15.88
CA GLU A 50 -0.14 7.47 -17.28
C GLU A 50 0.21 6.19 -18.05
N ALA A 51 1.19 5.41 -17.58
CA ALA A 51 1.58 4.14 -18.18
C ALA A 51 0.70 2.95 -17.73
N HIS A 52 -0.09 3.14 -16.66
CA HIS A 52 -0.98 2.12 -16.13
C HIS A 52 -2.33 2.13 -16.86
N VAL A 53 -2.93 0.95 -16.96
CA VAL A 53 -4.23 0.74 -17.60
C VAL A 53 -5.27 0.47 -16.54
N ARG A 54 -6.38 1.21 -16.57
CA ARG A 54 -7.52 1.00 -15.67
C ARG A 54 -8.53 0.08 -16.36
N ILE A 55 -8.83 -1.05 -15.72
CA ILE A 55 -9.71 -2.08 -16.26
C ILE A 55 -10.91 -2.24 -15.33
N CYS A 56 -12.11 -2.09 -15.87
CA CYS A 56 -13.32 -2.56 -15.22
C CYS A 56 -13.56 -4.01 -15.65
N GLN A 57 -13.34 -4.97 -14.75
CA GLN A 57 -13.41 -6.38 -15.08
C GLN A 57 -14.87 -6.81 -15.20
N ARG A 58 -15.30 -7.20 -16.40
CA ARG A 58 -16.67 -7.61 -16.71
C ARG A 58 -16.71 -9.06 -17.14
N PHE A 59 -17.79 -9.75 -16.79
CA PHE A 59 -18.05 -11.10 -17.27
C PHE A 59 -19.54 -11.26 -17.52
N ALA A 60 -19.92 -11.78 -18.70
CA ALA A 60 -21.31 -11.89 -19.15
C ALA A 60 -22.08 -10.55 -19.01
N GLY A 61 -21.45 -9.44 -19.38
CA GLY A 61 -22.03 -8.09 -19.35
C GLY A 61 -22.10 -7.43 -17.96
N SER A 62 -21.77 -8.14 -16.89
CA SER A 62 -21.84 -7.63 -15.51
C SER A 62 -20.45 -7.33 -14.95
N GLU A 63 -20.32 -6.25 -14.18
CA GLU A 63 -19.07 -5.89 -13.52
C GLU A 63 -18.77 -6.84 -12.35
N ARG A 64 -17.51 -7.24 -12.22
CA ARG A 64 -17.06 -8.23 -11.23
C ARG A 64 -16.08 -7.64 -10.22
N PHE A 65 -15.11 -6.87 -10.69
CA PHE A 65 -14.13 -6.16 -9.87
C PHE A 65 -13.38 -5.08 -10.70
N ALA A 66 -12.49 -4.32 -10.08
CA ALA A 66 -11.64 -3.36 -10.79
C ALA A 66 -10.17 -3.78 -10.73
N THR A 67 -9.38 -3.49 -11.76
CA THR A 67 -7.94 -3.77 -11.77
C THR A 67 -7.16 -2.61 -12.37
N LEU A 68 -6.18 -2.09 -11.62
CA LEU A 68 -5.13 -1.23 -12.16
C LEU A 68 -3.98 -2.13 -12.64
N TYR A 69 -3.71 -2.13 -13.94
CA TYR A 69 -2.77 -3.04 -14.57
C TYR A 69 -1.53 -2.31 -15.09
N SER A 70 -0.37 -2.97 -15.01
CA SER A 70 0.89 -2.46 -15.56
C SER A 70 1.30 -3.25 -16.81
N PRO A 71 1.13 -2.69 -18.02
CA PRO A 71 1.62 -3.33 -19.25
C PRO A 71 3.13 -3.58 -19.27
N GLY A 72 3.92 -2.69 -18.64
CA GLY A 72 5.37 -2.80 -18.59
C GLY A 72 5.87 -3.95 -17.71
N HIS A 73 5.14 -4.24 -16.62
CA HIS A 73 5.45 -5.37 -15.74
C HIS A 73 4.64 -6.64 -16.07
N ARG A 74 3.57 -6.51 -16.85
CA ARG A 74 2.57 -7.54 -17.19
C ARG A 74 1.89 -8.17 -15.97
N ILE A 75 1.71 -7.37 -14.92
CA ILE A 75 1.05 -7.76 -13.66
C ILE A 75 0.12 -6.63 -13.18
N PRO A 76 -0.90 -6.95 -12.37
CA PRO A 76 -1.68 -5.93 -11.67
C PRO A 76 -0.81 -5.14 -10.70
N VAL A 77 -1.03 -3.83 -10.66
CA VAL A 77 -0.61 -2.98 -9.53
C VAL A 77 -1.50 -3.29 -8.33
N PHE A 78 -2.83 -3.28 -8.55
CA PHE A 78 -3.81 -3.77 -7.59
C PHE A 78 -5.12 -4.19 -8.29
N SER A 79 -5.92 -4.97 -7.58
CA SER A 79 -7.33 -5.27 -7.89
C SER A 79 -8.22 -4.96 -6.69
N ALA A 80 -9.45 -4.51 -6.93
CA ALA A 80 -10.41 -4.06 -5.92
C ALA A 80 -11.71 -4.85 -5.96
N PHE A 81 -12.14 -5.36 -4.81
CA PHE A 81 -13.30 -6.24 -4.66
C PHE A 81 -14.21 -5.73 -3.53
N ARG A 82 -15.49 -6.16 -3.57
CA ARG A 82 -16.46 -5.90 -2.50
C ARG A 82 -17.11 -7.20 -2.07
N ALA A 83 -17.09 -7.50 -0.77
CA ALA A 83 -17.71 -8.69 -0.17
C ALA A 83 -17.36 -10.02 -0.87
N ALA A 84 -16.22 -10.08 -1.56
CA ALA A 84 -15.82 -11.24 -2.34
C ALA A 84 -15.31 -12.34 -1.41
N ARG A 85 -15.69 -13.59 -1.66
CA ARG A 85 -15.02 -14.75 -1.08
C ARG A 85 -14.08 -15.35 -2.12
N PRO A 86 -12.88 -15.79 -1.74
CA PRO A 86 -12.00 -16.48 -2.66
C PRO A 86 -12.60 -17.86 -3.02
N ALA A 87 -12.25 -18.37 -4.19
CA ALA A 87 -12.64 -19.68 -4.67
C ALA A 87 -11.96 -20.79 -3.85
N SER A 88 -12.64 -21.92 -3.71
CA SER A 88 -12.06 -23.13 -3.16
C SER A 88 -11.04 -23.73 -4.14
N ARG A 89 -10.07 -24.49 -3.61
CA ARG A 89 -8.93 -25.04 -4.35
C ARG A 89 -9.27 -26.06 -5.47
N SER A 90 -10.52 -26.48 -5.62
CA SER A 90 -10.87 -27.73 -6.33
C SER A 90 -11.15 -27.60 -7.82
N ALA A 91 -11.27 -26.38 -8.37
CA ALA A 91 -11.62 -26.19 -9.78
C ALA A 91 -10.37 -26.08 -10.66
N GLU A 92 -10.41 -26.71 -11.84
CA GLU A 92 -9.42 -26.48 -12.89
C GLU A 92 -9.49 -25.00 -13.30
N GLN A 93 -8.33 -24.36 -13.38
CA GLN A 93 -8.25 -22.91 -13.53
C GLN A 93 -8.01 -22.54 -14.99
N ARG A 94 -8.93 -21.75 -15.56
CA ARG A 94 -8.84 -21.28 -16.94
C ARG A 94 -8.56 -19.78 -16.99
N GLY A 95 -7.39 -19.43 -17.52
CA GLY A 95 -6.93 -18.05 -17.65
C GLY A 95 -7.54 -17.37 -18.88
N LEU A 96 -8.10 -16.19 -18.67
CA LEU A 96 -8.76 -15.38 -19.69
C LEU A 96 -7.98 -14.09 -19.95
N LEU A 97 -7.98 -13.66 -21.21
CA LEU A 97 -7.28 -12.48 -21.70
C LEU A 97 -8.22 -11.29 -21.87
N GLU A 98 -7.63 -10.10 -21.83
CA GLU A 98 -8.30 -8.84 -22.17
C GLU A 98 -7.74 -8.36 -23.52
N PRO A 99 -8.40 -8.66 -24.65
CA PRO A 99 -7.89 -8.36 -25.99
C PRO A 99 -7.50 -6.90 -26.19
N GLN A 100 -8.29 -6.00 -25.61
CA GLN A 100 -8.15 -4.55 -25.68
C GLN A 100 -6.85 -4.03 -25.07
N ILE A 101 -6.17 -4.81 -24.21
CA ILE A 101 -4.86 -4.43 -23.64
C ILE A 101 -3.78 -4.47 -24.71
N ASP A 102 -3.71 -5.55 -25.48
CA ASP A 102 -2.71 -5.72 -26.54
C ASP A 102 -3.11 -4.94 -27.80
N ASP A 103 -4.39 -5.02 -28.16
CA ASP A 103 -4.97 -4.40 -29.36
C ASP A 103 -6.18 -3.51 -28.99
N PRO A 104 -5.97 -2.19 -28.79
CA PRO A 104 -7.04 -1.25 -28.46
C PRO A 104 -8.17 -1.18 -29.50
N ASP A 105 -7.91 -1.57 -30.75
CA ASP A 105 -8.88 -1.56 -31.84
C ASP A 105 -9.59 -2.92 -32.02
N SER A 106 -9.31 -3.89 -31.13
CA SER A 106 -9.94 -5.21 -31.16
C SER A 106 -11.46 -5.12 -31.03
N ASN A 107 -12.16 -5.89 -31.86
CA ASN A 107 -13.61 -6.05 -31.83
C ASN A 107 -14.08 -7.26 -31.01
N LEU A 108 -13.15 -7.99 -30.39
CA LEU A 108 -13.48 -9.12 -29.53
C LEU A 108 -14.14 -8.66 -28.23
N GLU A 109 -14.93 -9.55 -27.63
CA GLU A 109 -15.50 -9.31 -26.30
C GLU A 109 -14.38 -9.25 -25.24
N GLU A 110 -14.69 -8.65 -24.08
CA GLU A 110 -13.78 -8.62 -22.92
C GLU A 110 -13.70 -10.02 -22.30
N VAL A 111 -12.55 -10.35 -21.72
CA VAL A 111 -12.34 -11.63 -21.00
C VAL A 111 -12.60 -12.87 -21.89
N ILE A 112 -11.68 -13.15 -22.82
CA ILE A 112 -11.75 -14.29 -23.75
C ILE A 112 -10.70 -15.35 -23.48
N ASP A 113 -10.89 -16.53 -24.06
CA ASP A 113 -9.88 -17.56 -24.07
C ASP A 113 -8.66 -17.21 -24.93
N GLU A 114 -7.47 -17.60 -24.46
CA GLU A 114 -6.22 -17.42 -25.22
C GLU A 114 -6.27 -18.12 -26.59
N ALA A 115 -7.00 -19.25 -26.68
CA ALA A 115 -7.21 -19.97 -27.94
C ALA A 115 -8.10 -19.20 -28.94
N ASP A 116 -8.96 -18.31 -28.46
CA ASP A 116 -9.86 -17.50 -29.29
C ASP A 116 -9.25 -16.15 -29.66
N ALA A 117 -8.11 -15.79 -29.06
CA ALA A 117 -7.40 -14.52 -29.27
C ALA A 117 -6.54 -14.47 -30.55
N VAL A 118 -6.75 -15.39 -31.51
CA VAL A 118 -5.90 -15.53 -32.72
C VAL A 118 -5.90 -14.28 -33.59
N SER A 119 -6.98 -13.51 -33.60
CA SER A 119 -7.12 -12.28 -34.39
C SER A 119 -6.59 -11.02 -33.68
N VAL A 120 -6.11 -11.13 -32.43
CA VAL A 120 -5.60 -9.99 -31.66
C VAL A 120 -4.21 -9.59 -32.17
N ASN A 121 -4.06 -8.34 -32.59
CA ASN A 121 -2.76 -7.83 -33.01
C ASN A 121 -1.82 -7.66 -31.80
N ASN A 122 -0.55 -8.03 -31.95
CA ASN A 122 0.46 -7.91 -30.89
C ASN A 122 0.09 -8.66 -29.60
N LEU A 123 -0.59 -9.80 -29.71
CA LEU A 123 -0.96 -10.65 -28.57
C LEU A 123 0.24 -10.93 -27.66
N GLY A 124 0.07 -10.69 -26.36
CA GLY A 124 1.10 -10.87 -25.34
C GLY A 124 2.22 -9.82 -25.38
N SER A 125 2.01 -8.68 -26.04
CA SER A 125 2.95 -7.56 -26.02
C SER A 125 2.88 -6.76 -24.72
N LYS A 126 1.67 -6.62 -24.17
CA LYS A 126 1.33 -5.81 -23.00
C LYS A 126 0.70 -6.64 -21.87
N GLN A 127 0.18 -7.82 -22.15
CA GLN A 127 -0.27 -8.77 -21.11
C GLN A 127 0.54 -10.06 -21.07
N ALA A 128 0.41 -10.81 -19.97
CA ALA A 128 1.02 -12.12 -19.81
C ALA A 128 0.18 -13.20 -20.51
N LEU A 129 0.85 -14.18 -21.12
CA LEU A 129 0.20 -15.35 -21.72
C LEU A 129 0.52 -16.63 -20.92
N SER A 130 -0.29 -17.67 -21.07
CA SER A 130 -0.03 -18.96 -20.43
C SER A 130 1.32 -19.54 -20.85
N ALA A 131 1.70 -19.34 -22.11
CA ALA A 131 2.99 -19.77 -22.66
C ALA A 131 4.22 -19.10 -22.00
N ASP A 132 4.04 -17.93 -21.38
CA ASP A 132 5.15 -17.22 -20.72
C ASP A 132 5.65 -17.97 -19.47
N TYR A 133 4.82 -18.83 -18.89
CA TYR A 133 5.12 -19.61 -17.67
C TYR A 133 5.61 -21.03 -17.93
N LEU A 134 5.43 -21.56 -19.16
CA LEU A 134 5.89 -22.92 -19.52
C LEU A 134 7.39 -23.08 -19.26
N ASP A 135 7.82 -24.25 -18.80
CA ASP A 135 9.24 -24.54 -18.51
C ASP A 135 9.90 -23.54 -17.53
N SER A 136 9.12 -22.95 -16.62
CA SER A 136 9.61 -22.12 -15.52
C SER A 136 9.19 -22.67 -14.16
N ASP A 137 9.86 -22.24 -13.10
CA ASP A 137 9.49 -22.59 -11.71
C ASP A 137 8.27 -21.81 -11.19
N TYR A 138 7.69 -20.95 -12.04
CA TYR A 138 6.56 -20.08 -11.70
C TYR A 138 5.27 -20.53 -12.39
N GLU A 139 4.18 -20.48 -11.64
CA GLU A 139 2.81 -20.67 -12.11
C GLU A 139 2.07 -19.33 -12.15
N ILE A 140 0.93 -19.32 -12.83
CA ILE A 140 -0.02 -18.21 -12.80
C ILE A 140 -0.69 -18.19 -11.42
N GLY A 141 -0.29 -17.26 -10.56
CA GLY A 141 -0.86 -17.08 -9.23
C GLY A 141 -1.84 -15.92 -9.19
N GLN A 142 -3.14 -16.20 -8.99
CA GLN A 142 -4.11 -15.12 -8.78
C GLN A 142 -3.77 -14.37 -7.49
N LEU A 143 -3.72 -13.04 -7.54
CA LEU A 143 -3.59 -12.21 -6.34
C LEU A 143 -4.78 -12.44 -5.40
N TYR A 144 -5.97 -12.56 -5.98
CA TYR A 144 -7.17 -12.94 -5.24
C TYR A 144 -7.99 -13.89 -6.12
N PRO A 145 -8.15 -15.16 -5.74
CA PRO A 145 -8.77 -16.17 -6.59
C PRO A 145 -10.30 -16.00 -6.60
N PHE A 146 -10.81 -14.93 -7.23
CA PHE A 146 -12.25 -14.68 -7.36
C PHE A 146 -12.77 -15.29 -8.67
N PRO A 147 -13.73 -16.23 -8.62
CA PRO A 147 -14.25 -16.86 -9.82
C PRO A 147 -15.20 -15.91 -10.57
N LEU A 148 -15.05 -15.82 -11.90
CA LEU A 148 -15.97 -15.05 -12.74
C LEU A 148 -17.27 -15.80 -13.00
N ASN A 149 -17.20 -17.13 -13.08
CA ASN A 149 -18.33 -18.03 -13.25
C ASN A 149 -18.66 -18.78 -11.95
N SER A 150 -19.83 -19.40 -11.90
CA SER A 150 -20.26 -20.23 -10.77
C SER A 150 -20.00 -21.72 -11.01
N ASP A 151 -19.19 -22.07 -12.01
CA ASP A 151 -18.91 -23.46 -12.37
C ASP A 151 -17.92 -24.06 -11.35
N LEU A 152 -18.35 -25.16 -10.74
CA LEU A 152 -17.59 -25.86 -9.71
C LEU A 152 -16.46 -26.71 -10.28
N GLN A 153 -16.51 -27.04 -11.58
CA GLN A 153 -15.49 -27.85 -12.26
C GLN A 153 -14.40 -26.99 -12.89
N MET A 154 -14.78 -25.87 -13.52
CA MET A 154 -13.87 -24.98 -14.22
C MET A 154 -14.07 -23.53 -13.81
N SER A 155 -13.14 -23.02 -13.00
CA SER A 155 -13.16 -21.64 -12.55
C SER A 155 -12.41 -20.76 -13.55
N ALA A 156 -13.14 -19.81 -14.12
CA ALA A 156 -12.59 -18.88 -15.10
C ALA A 156 -12.15 -17.58 -14.40
N PHE A 157 -10.95 -17.10 -14.71
CA PHE A 157 -10.36 -15.91 -14.08
C PHE A 157 -9.54 -15.10 -15.09
N PRO A 158 -9.45 -13.77 -14.94
CA PRO A 158 -8.69 -12.94 -15.86
C PRO A 158 -7.21 -12.93 -15.46
N LEU A 159 -6.31 -13.08 -16.44
CA LEU A 159 -4.85 -13.10 -16.21
C LEU A 159 -4.32 -11.75 -15.71
N THR A 160 -5.06 -10.67 -15.95
CA THR A 160 -4.78 -9.32 -15.43
C THR A 160 -4.85 -9.22 -13.91
N ASN A 161 -5.44 -10.21 -13.22
CA ASN A 161 -5.46 -10.33 -11.76
C ASN A 161 -4.42 -11.34 -11.22
N SER A 162 -3.43 -11.70 -12.03
CA SER A 162 -2.46 -12.75 -11.71
C SER A 162 -1.02 -12.26 -11.78
N VAL A 163 -0.15 -12.90 -10.99
CA VAL A 163 1.28 -12.67 -10.91
C VAL A 163 2.04 -13.99 -10.93
N PRO A 164 3.32 -14.01 -11.30
CA PRO A 164 4.16 -15.18 -11.12
C PRO A 164 4.27 -15.56 -9.64
N MET A 165 3.92 -16.80 -9.32
CA MET A 165 4.09 -17.38 -7.99
C MET A 165 4.68 -18.78 -8.10
N THR A 166 5.57 -19.18 -7.19
CA THR A 166 5.92 -20.59 -7.06
C THR A 166 4.68 -21.36 -6.56
N ARG A 167 4.59 -22.65 -6.87
CA ARG A 167 3.44 -23.49 -6.46
C ARG A 167 3.19 -23.42 -4.95
N SER A 168 4.25 -23.58 -4.16
CA SER A 168 4.18 -23.59 -2.70
C SER A 168 3.70 -22.24 -2.14
N PHE A 169 4.23 -21.13 -2.67
CA PHE A 169 3.79 -19.79 -2.29
C PHE A 169 2.32 -19.55 -2.64
N ARG A 170 1.91 -19.89 -3.87
CA ARG A 170 0.53 -19.74 -4.35
C ARG A 170 -0.46 -20.48 -3.45
N GLU A 171 -0.17 -21.74 -3.13
CA GLU A 171 -1.04 -22.55 -2.28
C GLU A 171 -1.19 -21.96 -0.89
N ARG A 172 -0.09 -21.55 -0.25
CA ARG A 172 -0.11 -20.92 1.08
C ARG A 172 -0.82 -19.56 1.06
N TRP A 173 -0.55 -18.74 0.05
CA TRP A 173 -1.24 -17.45 -0.13
C TRP A 173 -2.76 -17.63 -0.24
N HIS A 174 -3.22 -18.57 -1.08
CA HIS A 174 -4.65 -18.86 -1.24
C HIS A 174 -5.29 -19.46 0.03
N MET A 175 -4.56 -20.29 0.79
CA MET A 175 -5.03 -20.77 2.09
C MET A 175 -5.19 -19.62 3.08
N ASN A 176 -4.20 -18.74 3.18
CA ASN A 176 -4.24 -17.60 4.09
C ASN A 176 -5.39 -16.66 3.73
N LEU A 177 -5.60 -16.35 2.45
CA LEU A 177 -6.74 -15.55 2.00
C LEU A 177 -8.08 -16.16 2.40
N ASN A 178 -8.27 -17.47 2.17
CA ASN A 178 -9.51 -18.15 2.55
C ASN A 178 -9.73 -18.10 4.07
N SER A 179 -8.71 -18.44 4.85
CA SER A 179 -8.78 -18.40 6.31
C SER A 179 -9.07 -16.98 6.84
N LEU A 180 -8.37 -15.97 6.36
CA LEU A 180 -8.59 -14.58 6.76
C LEU A 180 -10.00 -14.11 6.41
N MET A 181 -10.46 -14.40 5.19
CA MET A 181 -11.78 -13.98 4.74
C MET A 181 -12.90 -14.61 5.58
N ASP A 182 -12.89 -15.93 5.75
CA ASP A 182 -13.98 -16.65 6.40
C ASP A 182 -13.93 -16.62 7.93
N ARG A 183 -12.72 -16.64 8.52
CA ARG A 183 -12.56 -16.69 9.99
C ARG A 183 -12.42 -15.30 10.61
N ALA A 184 -11.93 -14.29 9.88
CA ALA A 184 -11.59 -12.98 10.46
C ALA A 184 -12.36 -11.81 9.84
N LEU A 185 -12.24 -11.55 8.54
CA LEU A 185 -12.66 -10.29 7.93
C LEU A 185 -14.18 -10.20 7.77
N ILE A 186 -14.84 -11.22 7.20
CA ILE A 186 -16.29 -11.24 7.00
C ILE A 186 -17.06 -11.25 8.34
N PRO A 187 -16.73 -12.12 9.32
CA PRO A 187 -17.43 -12.15 10.60
C PRO A 187 -17.37 -10.83 11.37
N GLN A 188 -16.28 -10.06 11.19
CA GLN A 188 -16.10 -8.78 11.85
C GLN A 188 -16.59 -7.58 11.01
N CYS A 189 -17.29 -7.82 9.88
CA CYS A 189 -17.76 -6.76 8.99
C CYS A 189 -19.18 -6.97 8.43
N SER A 190 -20.20 -7.04 9.28
CA SER A 190 -21.61 -7.11 8.84
C SER A 190 -21.88 -8.22 7.79
N ASP A 191 -21.31 -9.41 8.01
CA ASP A 191 -21.33 -10.54 7.09
C ASP A 191 -20.77 -10.23 5.68
N GLY A 192 -19.85 -9.26 5.62
CA GLY A 192 -19.11 -8.84 4.43
C GLY A 192 -19.76 -7.71 3.62
N LYS A 193 -20.98 -7.26 3.94
CA LYS A 193 -21.74 -6.29 3.11
C LYS A 193 -21.03 -4.95 2.91
N ASP A 194 -20.29 -4.54 3.92
CA ASP A 194 -19.57 -3.26 3.98
C ASP A 194 -18.05 -3.45 3.87
N LEU A 195 -17.61 -4.65 3.43
CA LEU A 195 -16.21 -5.02 3.29
C LEU A 195 -15.70 -4.70 1.88
N TYR A 196 -14.69 -3.84 1.82
CA TYR A 196 -13.94 -3.49 0.62
C TYR A 196 -12.53 -4.05 0.72
N LEU A 197 -12.05 -4.64 -0.36
CA LEU A 197 -10.75 -5.30 -0.41
C LEU A 197 -9.93 -4.73 -1.55
N LEU A 198 -8.66 -4.47 -1.27
CA LEU A 198 -7.65 -4.17 -2.27
C LEU A 198 -6.55 -5.22 -2.15
N THR A 199 -6.17 -5.85 -3.24
CA THR A 199 -4.99 -6.73 -3.27
C THR A 199 -4.03 -6.24 -4.34
N GLY A 200 -2.73 -6.39 -4.13
CA GLY A 200 -1.75 -5.95 -5.10
C GLY A 200 -0.43 -6.69 -4.99
N ALA A 201 0.47 -6.34 -5.90
CA ALA A 201 1.83 -6.85 -5.96
C ALA A 201 2.80 -5.68 -6.09
N VAL A 202 3.92 -5.77 -5.38
CA VAL A 202 5.05 -4.88 -5.60
C VAL A 202 6.04 -5.57 -6.54
N PRO A 203 6.36 -4.99 -7.71
CA PRO A 203 7.24 -5.62 -8.68
C PRO A 203 8.69 -5.69 -8.16
N SER A 204 9.37 -6.81 -8.41
CA SER A 204 10.83 -6.91 -8.23
C SER A 204 11.58 -6.69 -9.56
N ASP A 205 12.90 -6.80 -9.54
CA ASP A 205 13.74 -6.75 -10.74
C ASP A 205 13.76 -8.07 -11.54
N HIS A 206 13.18 -9.14 -10.99
CA HIS A 206 13.18 -10.47 -11.62
C HIS A 206 12.00 -10.62 -12.59
N LYS A 207 12.27 -11.21 -13.76
CA LYS A 207 11.23 -11.48 -14.77
C LYS A 207 11.25 -12.93 -15.25
N VAL A 208 10.10 -13.58 -15.27
CA VAL A 208 9.89 -14.87 -15.93
C VAL A 208 10.11 -14.68 -17.43
N LYS A 209 11.12 -15.37 -17.96
CA LYS A 209 11.55 -15.29 -19.38
C LYS A 209 11.77 -13.87 -19.90
N GLY A 210 12.18 -12.93 -19.03
CA GLY A 210 12.34 -11.51 -19.40
C GLY A 210 11.04 -10.78 -19.72
N LYS A 211 9.88 -11.40 -19.52
CA LYS A 211 8.56 -10.89 -19.91
C LYS A 211 7.71 -10.45 -18.72
N VAL A 212 7.38 -11.38 -17.83
CA VAL A 212 6.43 -11.14 -16.73
C VAL A 212 7.20 -10.91 -15.43
N THR A 213 6.92 -9.82 -14.73
CA THR A 213 7.67 -9.46 -13.52
C THR A 213 7.24 -10.30 -12.33
N VAL A 214 8.20 -10.89 -11.63
CA VAL A 214 7.98 -11.61 -10.37
C VAL A 214 7.81 -10.57 -9.25
N PRO A 215 6.79 -10.68 -8.39
CA PRO A 215 6.61 -9.74 -7.30
C PRO A 215 7.64 -9.94 -6.18
N GLU A 216 8.10 -8.85 -5.58
CA GLU A 216 8.89 -8.87 -4.34
C GLU A 216 8.03 -9.34 -3.16
N PHE A 217 6.82 -8.78 -3.06
CA PHE A 217 5.80 -9.21 -2.13
C PHE A 217 4.39 -8.95 -2.68
N VAL A 218 3.43 -9.68 -2.16
CA VAL A 218 1.99 -9.45 -2.39
C VAL A 218 1.36 -8.89 -1.12
N TRP A 219 0.25 -8.16 -1.29
CA TRP A 219 -0.44 -7.53 -0.18
C TRP A 219 -1.96 -7.58 -0.34
N LEU A 220 -2.64 -7.48 0.79
CA LEU A 220 -4.09 -7.33 0.92
C LEU A 220 -4.37 -6.20 1.91
N ALA A 221 -5.23 -5.25 1.54
CA ALA A 221 -5.78 -4.25 2.43
C ALA A 221 -7.30 -4.44 2.51
N ALA A 222 -7.83 -4.49 3.73
CA ALA A 222 -9.24 -4.68 3.99
C ALA A 222 -9.81 -3.46 4.72
N CYS A 223 -10.99 -3.04 4.30
CA CYS A 223 -11.70 -1.88 4.82
C CYS A 223 -13.15 -2.22 5.13
N CYS A 224 -13.54 -2.12 6.39
CA CYS A 224 -14.91 -2.32 6.84
C CYS A 224 -15.57 -0.97 7.10
N ALA A 225 -16.55 -0.60 6.27
CA ALA A 225 -17.20 0.71 6.26
C ALA A 225 -18.49 0.77 7.09
N VAL A 226 -18.50 0.14 8.27
CA VAL A 226 -19.68 0.15 9.16
C VAL A 226 -19.69 1.44 9.98
N PRO A 227 -20.76 2.26 9.93
CA PRO A 227 -20.82 3.52 10.67
C PRO A 227 -20.58 3.33 12.18
N GLY A 228 -19.62 4.06 12.74
CA GLY A 228 -19.30 4.04 14.17
C GLY A 228 -18.65 2.74 14.67
N GLY A 229 -18.24 1.85 13.77
CA GLY A 229 -17.59 0.57 14.08
C GLY A 229 -16.72 0.04 12.96
N GLY A 230 -16.21 0.95 12.13
CA GLY A 230 -15.35 0.64 11.00
C GLY A 230 -13.92 0.35 11.42
N TRP A 231 -13.19 -0.37 10.56
CA TRP A 231 -11.80 -0.75 10.77
C TRP A 231 -11.11 -0.96 9.44
N ALA A 232 -9.77 -0.85 9.45
CA ALA A 232 -8.96 -1.10 8.27
C ALA A 232 -7.67 -1.82 8.68
N MET A 233 -7.32 -2.89 7.96
CA MET A 233 -6.11 -3.69 8.22
C MET A 233 -5.40 -4.05 6.92
N GLY A 234 -4.07 -4.18 6.99
CA GLY A 234 -3.23 -4.63 5.89
C GLY A 234 -2.58 -5.97 6.21
N PHE A 235 -2.25 -6.70 5.16
CA PHE A 235 -1.52 -7.95 5.22
C PHE A 235 -0.48 -7.99 4.11
N ILE A 236 0.72 -8.45 4.42
CA ILE A 236 1.82 -8.59 3.46
C ILE A 236 2.39 -10.01 3.50
N LYS A 237 2.91 -10.47 2.36
CA LYS A 237 3.63 -11.74 2.28
C LYS A 237 4.73 -11.63 1.24
N HIS A 238 5.98 -11.76 1.69
CA HIS A 238 7.15 -11.72 0.83
C HIS A 238 7.31 -13.02 0.04
N THR A 239 7.76 -12.93 -1.21
CA THR A 239 7.90 -14.11 -2.08
C THR A 239 9.20 -14.89 -1.85
N GLN A 240 10.21 -14.26 -1.24
CA GLN A 240 11.56 -14.83 -1.04
C GLN A 240 12.02 -14.85 0.43
N ASP A 241 11.46 -14.00 1.28
CA ASP A 241 11.71 -13.97 2.74
C ASP A 241 10.56 -14.63 3.51
N SER A 242 10.79 -14.95 4.80
CA SER A 242 9.90 -15.68 5.71
C SER A 242 8.47 -15.81 5.21
N ASP A 243 8.14 -16.99 4.71
CA ASP A 243 6.93 -17.38 3.99
C ASP A 243 5.60 -17.15 4.76
N VAL A 244 5.63 -16.52 5.94
CA VAL A 244 4.46 -16.31 6.80
C VAL A 244 3.77 -14.99 6.43
N ILE A 245 2.44 -14.98 6.43
CA ILE A 245 1.68 -13.74 6.25
C ILE A 245 1.83 -12.81 7.46
N GLU A 246 2.11 -11.53 7.23
CA GLU A 246 2.27 -10.54 8.29
C GLU A 246 1.07 -9.58 8.29
N ASP A 247 0.53 -9.29 9.46
CA ASP A 247 -0.43 -8.22 9.66
C ASP A 247 0.27 -6.88 9.88
N VAL A 248 -0.27 -5.84 9.26
CA VAL A 248 0.22 -4.47 9.38
C VAL A 248 -0.94 -3.50 9.46
N MET A 249 -0.71 -2.33 10.03
CA MET A 249 -1.66 -1.23 9.90
C MET A 249 -1.67 -0.75 8.44
N VAL A 250 -2.82 -0.33 7.92
CA VAL A 250 -2.92 0.20 6.54
C VAL A 250 -1.91 1.33 6.29
N ARG A 251 -1.67 2.19 7.28
CA ARG A 251 -0.68 3.27 7.18
C ARG A 251 0.76 2.78 7.05
N ASP A 252 1.07 1.62 7.60
CA ASP A 252 2.40 1.04 7.49
C ASP A 252 2.55 0.31 6.16
N LEU A 253 1.49 -0.37 5.70
CA LEU A 253 1.41 -0.89 4.33
C LEU A 253 1.62 0.24 3.30
N GLU A 254 0.92 1.37 3.44
CA GLU A 254 1.07 2.54 2.56
C GLU A 254 2.52 3.04 2.49
N LYS A 255 3.30 2.96 3.59
CA LYS A 255 4.73 3.35 3.57
C LYS A 255 5.62 2.39 2.81
N LEU A 256 5.23 1.11 2.73
CA LEU A 256 5.95 0.07 1.99
C LEU A 256 5.65 0.13 0.49
N LEU A 257 4.49 0.68 0.10
CA LEU A 257 4.10 0.81 -1.30
C LEU A 257 4.79 2.00 -1.99
N LEU A 258 5.04 1.84 -3.30
CA LEU A 258 5.60 2.89 -4.14
C LEU A 258 4.73 4.15 -4.09
N HIS A 259 5.38 5.31 -3.98
CA HIS A 259 4.75 6.64 -3.91
C HIS A 259 3.86 6.92 -2.68
N LYS A 260 3.86 6.03 -1.67
CA LYS A 260 3.12 6.21 -0.41
C LYS A 260 1.64 6.57 -0.65
N PRO A 261 0.89 5.68 -1.32
CA PRO A 261 -0.46 5.97 -1.73
C PRO A 261 -1.38 6.10 -0.53
N GLN A 262 -2.58 6.64 -0.78
CA GLN A 262 -3.69 6.54 0.15
C GLN A 262 -4.61 5.42 -0.33
N LEU A 263 -4.60 4.27 0.35
CA LEU A 263 -5.36 3.08 -0.05
C LEU A 263 -6.85 3.23 0.23
N PHE A 264 -7.20 3.78 1.40
CA PHE A 264 -8.58 4.08 1.78
C PHE A 264 -8.68 5.52 2.27
N GLN A 265 -9.70 6.24 1.80
CA GLN A 265 -9.99 7.57 2.31
C GLN A 265 -10.31 7.49 3.82
N ASP A 266 -9.59 8.28 4.63
CA ASP A 266 -9.76 8.41 6.08
C ASP A 266 -9.82 7.08 6.86
N ASN A 267 -9.09 6.03 6.43
CA ASN A 267 -9.12 4.69 7.05
C ASN A 267 -10.55 4.12 7.15
N CYS A 268 -11.33 4.19 6.07
CA CYS A 268 -12.74 3.82 5.99
C CYS A 268 -13.72 4.84 6.60
N GLY A 269 -13.33 6.12 6.63
CA GLY A 269 -14.18 7.22 7.07
C GLY A 269 -14.31 7.37 8.59
N GLU A 270 -13.49 6.66 9.37
CA GLU A 270 -13.56 6.65 10.83
C GLU A 270 -12.30 7.26 11.45
N THR A 271 -12.50 8.22 12.36
CA THR A 271 -11.39 8.83 13.11
C THR A 271 -10.82 7.90 14.18
N GLU A 272 -11.64 6.97 14.68
CA GLU A 272 -11.29 5.96 15.68
C GLU A 272 -11.68 4.58 15.14
N GLN A 273 -10.72 3.67 15.04
CA GLN A 273 -10.97 2.31 14.55
C GLN A 273 -11.55 1.42 15.67
N ASP A 274 -12.41 0.48 15.31
CA ASP A 274 -12.96 -0.51 16.24
C ASP A 274 -11.87 -1.50 16.70
N THR A 275 -11.19 -1.15 17.81
CA THR A 275 -10.09 -1.94 18.35
C THR A 275 -10.52 -3.32 18.84
N GLU A 276 -11.79 -3.52 19.21
CA GLU A 276 -12.27 -4.82 19.67
C GLU A 276 -12.37 -5.80 18.50
N LYS A 277 -12.95 -5.35 17.38
CA LYS A 277 -13.00 -6.15 16.14
C LYS A 277 -11.60 -6.41 15.59
N MET A 278 -10.74 -5.40 15.57
CA MET A 278 -9.35 -5.58 15.15
C MET A 278 -8.61 -6.60 16.02
N LYS A 279 -8.81 -6.58 17.35
CA LYS A 279 -8.23 -7.59 18.25
C LYS A 279 -8.69 -9.01 17.90
N LYS A 280 -9.98 -9.20 17.60
CA LYS A 280 -10.53 -10.50 17.16
C LYS A 280 -9.92 -10.94 15.82
N ILE A 281 -9.71 -10.00 14.89
CA ILE A 281 -9.03 -10.29 13.61
C ILE A 281 -7.59 -10.74 13.88
N LEU A 282 -6.84 -10.00 14.71
CA LEU A 282 -5.46 -10.31 15.08
C LEU A 282 -5.32 -11.69 15.74
N GLU A 283 -6.27 -12.08 16.59
CA GLU A 283 -6.29 -13.42 17.20
C GLU A 283 -6.36 -14.53 16.15
N VAL A 284 -7.24 -14.36 15.14
CA VAL A 284 -7.34 -15.32 14.03
C VAL A 284 -6.10 -15.29 13.14
N VAL A 285 -5.53 -14.10 12.89
CA VAL A 285 -4.28 -13.97 12.12
C VAL A 285 -3.15 -14.73 12.80
N ASN A 286 -2.99 -14.60 14.12
CA ASN A 286 -1.98 -15.33 14.88
C ASN A 286 -2.15 -16.84 14.72
N GLN A 287 -3.39 -17.35 14.78
CA GLN A 287 -3.67 -18.77 14.53
C GLN A 287 -3.26 -19.19 13.11
N VAL A 288 -3.59 -18.40 12.08
CA VAL A 288 -3.21 -18.68 10.68
C VAL A 288 -1.69 -18.68 10.51
N GLN A 289 -0.99 -17.73 11.13
CA GLN A 289 0.47 -17.68 11.13
C GLN A 289 1.09 -18.90 11.81
N ASP A 290 0.55 -19.35 12.93
CA ASP A 290 1.04 -20.54 13.65
C ASP A 290 0.77 -21.84 12.88
N GLU A 291 -0.42 -21.97 12.28
CA GLU A 291 -0.75 -23.06 11.36
C GLU A 291 0.26 -23.11 10.19
N GLU A 292 0.56 -21.96 9.58
CA GLU A 292 1.53 -21.85 8.49
C GLU A 292 2.97 -22.22 8.91
N ARG A 293 3.44 -21.70 10.07
CA ARG A 293 4.76 -22.06 10.64
C ARG A 293 4.86 -23.56 10.93
N SER A 294 3.77 -24.18 11.40
CA SER A 294 3.75 -25.61 11.68
C SER A 294 3.90 -26.44 10.41
N LEU A 295 3.22 -26.07 9.31
CA LEU A 295 3.31 -26.74 8.02
C LEU A 295 4.73 -26.66 7.44
N GLN A 296 5.38 -25.50 7.52
CA GLN A 296 6.77 -25.33 7.09
C GLN A 296 7.74 -26.23 7.87
N SER A 297 7.55 -26.35 9.19
CA SER A 297 8.38 -27.22 10.02
C SER A 297 8.25 -28.70 9.63
N GLN A 298 7.05 -29.13 9.23
CA GLN A 298 6.78 -30.50 8.81
C GLN A 298 7.37 -30.81 7.42
N GLU A 299 7.31 -29.84 6.50
CA GLU A 299 7.91 -29.96 5.16
C GLU A 299 9.45 -30.05 5.24
N ASN A 300 10.08 -29.23 6.08
CA ASN A 300 11.53 -29.24 6.29
C ASN A 300 12.07 -30.53 6.97
N MET A 301 11.22 -31.28 7.68
CA MET A 301 11.60 -32.58 8.27
C MET A 301 11.46 -33.77 7.30
N SER A 302 10.97 -33.53 6.07
CA SER A 302 10.69 -34.58 5.08
C SER A 302 11.70 -34.52 3.91
N PRO A 303 12.80 -35.29 3.89
CA PRO A 303 13.65 -35.35 2.70
C PRO A 303 12.98 -36.17 1.58
N LEU A 304 12.94 -35.58 0.39
CA LEU A 304 12.48 -36.14 -0.89
C LEU A 304 12.84 -37.63 -1.07
N ALA A 305 11.84 -38.52 -1.15
CA ALA A 305 11.99 -39.85 -1.72
C ALA A 305 11.46 -39.84 -3.16
N SER A 306 12.37 -39.66 -4.12
CA SER A 306 12.09 -39.83 -5.54
C SER A 306 11.79 -41.31 -5.84
N THR A 307 10.67 -41.57 -6.49
CA THR A 307 10.33 -42.86 -7.09
C THR A 307 11.34 -43.23 -8.19
N ARG A 308 12.16 -44.27 -7.94
CA ARG A 308 12.90 -44.97 -9.00
C ARG A 308 12.50 -46.44 -9.03
N SER A 309 11.82 -46.80 -10.12
CA SER A 309 11.47 -48.15 -10.56
C SER A 309 12.69 -49.07 -10.60
N GLN A 310 12.53 -50.30 -10.10
CA GLN A 310 13.38 -51.42 -10.52
C GLN A 310 12.55 -52.71 -10.62
N ARG A 311 12.54 -53.26 -11.84
CA ARG A 311 11.98 -54.54 -12.26
C ARG A 311 13.14 -55.53 -12.42
N SER A 312 12.82 -56.83 -12.40
CA SER A 312 13.62 -58.04 -12.71
C SER A 312 14.42 -58.63 -11.53
N ALA A 313 14.52 -59.95 -11.31
CA ALA A 313 14.21 -61.13 -12.12
C ALA A 313 13.88 -62.36 -11.23
N LEU A 314 13.26 -63.37 -11.84
CA LEU A 314 12.80 -64.65 -11.29
C LEU A 314 13.80 -65.76 -11.64
N LEU A 315 14.06 -66.73 -10.74
CA LEU A 315 14.62 -68.06 -11.10
C LEU A 315 14.43 -69.10 -9.95
N SER A 316 14.13 -70.34 -10.37
CA SER A 316 13.80 -71.56 -9.59
C SER A 316 15.03 -72.48 -9.36
N PRO A 317 14.92 -73.58 -8.56
CA PRO A 317 16.05 -74.29 -7.96
C PRO A 317 16.35 -75.69 -8.56
N GLU A 318 17.54 -76.23 -8.24
CA GLU A 318 17.92 -77.63 -8.49
C GLU A 318 18.69 -78.21 -7.27
N ALA A 319 18.55 -79.52 -7.03
CA ALA A 319 19.05 -80.30 -5.88
C ALA A 319 20.27 -81.20 -6.23
N PRO A 320 20.59 -82.29 -5.48
CA PRO A 320 21.50 -82.47 -4.34
C PRO A 320 22.78 -83.31 -4.69
N PRO A 321 23.64 -83.76 -3.74
CA PRO A 321 23.50 -85.17 -3.24
C PRO A 321 24.04 -85.52 -1.81
N GLU A 322 23.48 -86.64 -1.30
CA GLU A 322 23.98 -87.80 -0.52
C GLU A 322 25.00 -87.75 0.66
N GLY A 323 24.73 -88.59 1.68
CA GLY A 323 25.71 -89.09 2.66
C GLY A 323 25.06 -89.74 3.89
N GLY A 324 25.12 -91.07 4.01
CA GLY A 324 24.30 -91.88 4.94
C GLY A 324 24.83 -92.10 6.36
N GLY A 325 24.05 -92.90 7.11
CA GLY A 325 24.55 -93.70 8.24
C GLY A 325 23.84 -93.54 9.59
N SER A 326 23.26 -94.65 10.05
CA SER A 326 23.13 -95.07 11.46
C SER A 326 21.89 -94.68 12.31
N PHE A 327 21.00 -95.66 12.26
CA PHE A 327 19.74 -96.01 12.94
C PHE A 327 19.66 -96.00 14.49
N LEU A 328 20.57 -95.35 15.25
CA LEU A 328 20.54 -95.38 16.73
C LEU A 328 20.44 -94.01 17.43
N GLY A 329 20.07 -92.96 16.70
CA GLY A 329 19.60 -91.69 17.27
C GLY A 329 18.09 -91.43 17.07
N LYS A 330 17.40 -92.32 16.34
CA LYS A 330 16.05 -92.09 15.80
C LYS A 330 14.90 -92.46 16.74
N VAL A 331 15.16 -93.08 17.90
CA VAL A 331 14.08 -93.51 18.82
C VAL A 331 13.86 -92.53 19.98
N LEU A 332 14.85 -91.69 20.32
CA LEU A 332 14.68 -90.68 21.39
C LEU A 332 14.27 -89.29 20.88
N GLY A 333 14.38 -89.05 19.56
CA GLY A 333 13.92 -87.81 18.91
C GLY A 333 12.46 -87.81 18.48
N PHE A 334 11.78 -88.96 18.48
CA PHE A 334 10.40 -89.08 17.96
C PHE A 334 9.32 -88.77 19.01
N LEU A 335 9.67 -88.77 20.30
CA LEU A 335 8.75 -88.40 21.39
C LEU A 335 8.95 -86.97 21.90
N THR A 336 10.03 -86.28 21.54
CA THR A 336 10.36 -84.93 22.05
C THR A 336 10.17 -83.81 21.02
N THR A 337 10.19 -84.12 19.72
CA THR A 337 10.02 -83.14 18.64
C THR A 337 8.65 -82.45 18.55
N PRO A 338 7.49 -83.10 18.76
CA PRO A 338 6.21 -82.40 18.71
C PRO A 338 6.01 -81.47 19.93
N PHE A 339 6.51 -81.87 21.10
CA PHE A 339 6.42 -81.07 22.32
C PHE A 339 7.34 -79.85 22.26
N ILE A 340 8.57 -79.97 21.75
CA ILE A 340 9.48 -78.81 21.61
C ILE A 340 8.90 -77.76 20.65
N LYS A 341 8.29 -78.18 19.53
CA LYS A 341 7.59 -77.29 18.60
C LYS A 341 6.37 -76.62 19.24
N LEU A 342 5.62 -77.35 20.06
CA LEU A 342 4.48 -76.81 20.81
C LEU A 342 4.93 -75.78 21.87
N PHE A 343 5.98 -76.07 22.63
CA PHE A 343 6.56 -75.13 23.60
C PHE A 343 7.15 -73.90 22.91
N GLN A 344 7.79 -74.04 21.74
CA GLN A 344 8.23 -72.90 20.94
C GLN A 344 7.06 -72.03 20.48
N LEU A 345 5.96 -72.63 20.01
CA LEU A 345 4.77 -71.89 19.61
C LEU A 345 4.16 -71.13 20.80
N ILE A 346 4.02 -71.78 21.95
CA ILE A 346 3.50 -71.18 23.18
C ILE A 346 4.42 -70.04 23.65
N TYR A 347 5.74 -70.23 23.61
CA TYR A 347 6.72 -69.19 23.95
C TYR A 347 6.63 -67.99 23.00
N TYR A 348 6.50 -68.21 21.69
CA TYR A 348 6.29 -67.14 20.71
C TYR A 348 4.96 -66.41 20.95
N LEU A 349 3.89 -67.13 21.30
CA LEU A 349 2.60 -66.53 21.59
C LEU A 349 2.67 -65.66 22.85
N ILE A 350 3.28 -66.16 23.93
CA ILE A 350 3.45 -65.44 25.19
C ILE A 350 4.31 -64.19 25.00
N THR A 351 5.42 -64.30 24.26
CA THR A 351 6.30 -63.15 24.00
C THR A 351 5.62 -62.11 23.10
N ALA A 352 4.82 -62.52 22.11
CA ALA A 352 4.02 -61.61 21.30
C ALA A 352 2.95 -60.88 22.12
N VAL A 353 2.24 -61.59 23.00
CA VAL A 353 1.25 -61.00 23.91
C VAL A 353 1.94 -60.03 24.88
N LEU A 354 3.05 -60.43 25.50
CA LEU A 354 3.78 -59.58 26.43
C LEU A 354 4.29 -58.30 25.75
N ARG A 355 4.83 -58.41 24.53
CA ARG A 355 5.29 -57.26 23.75
C ARG A 355 4.14 -56.30 23.43
N ASN A 356 2.98 -56.84 23.05
CA ASN A 356 1.79 -56.03 22.77
C ASN A 356 1.24 -55.36 24.04
N VAL A 357 1.25 -56.05 25.19
CA VAL A 357 0.85 -55.47 26.47
C VAL A 357 1.80 -54.34 26.88
N VAL A 358 3.10 -54.51 26.74
CA VAL A 358 4.09 -53.46 27.04
C VAL A 358 3.91 -52.26 26.10
N HIS A 359 3.66 -52.49 24.80
CA HIS A 359 3.36 -51.41 23.86
C HIS A 359 2.07 -50.66 24.21
N LEU A 360 1.02 -51.38 24.62
CA LEU A 360 -0.23 -50.77 25.04
C LEU A 360 -0.04 -49.92 26.31
N LEU A 361 0.66 -50.44 27.31
CA LEU A 361 0.97 -49.71 28.54
C LEU A 361 1.81 -48.46 28.26
N TRP A 362 2.81 -48.55 27.38
CA TRP A 362 3.60 -47.41 26.93
C TRP A 362 2.74 -46.36 26.21
N PHE A 363 1.85 -46.79 25.33
CA PHE A 363 0.94 -45.90 24.61
C PHE A 363 0.00 -45.15 25.55
N VAL A 364 -0.61 -45.86 26.51
CA VAL A 364 -1.49 -45.27 27.53
C VAL A 364 -0.71 -44.28 28.40
N ALA A 365 0.49 -44.65 28.86
CA ALA A 365 1.34 -43.75 29.66
C ALA A 365 1.68 -42.46 28.89
N LYS A 366 2.05 -42.57 27.61
CA LYS A 366 2.32 -41.41 26.75
C LYS A 366 1.10 -40.51 26.59
N GLN A 367 -0.08 -41.10 26.41
CA GLN A 367 -1.32 -40.34 26.26
C GLN A 367 -1.70 -39.60 27.55
N VAL A 368 -1.52 -40.24 28.71
CA VAL A 368 -1.74 -39.60 30.03
C VAL A 368 -0.75 -38.46 30.25
N ILE A 369 0.54 -38.65 29.97
CA ILE A 369 1.56 -37.60 30.13
C ILE A 369 1.24 -36.40 29.24
N ASN A 370 0.90 -36.63 27.97
CA ASN A 370 0.55 -35.54 27.05
C ASN A 370 -0.75 -34.82 27.46
N GLY A 371 -1.73 -35.55 27.98
CA GLY A 371 -2.97 -34.98 28.52
C GLY A 371 -2.74 -34.10 29.76
N VAL A 372 -1.89 -34.55 30.68
CA VAL A 372 -1.54 -33.77 31.88
C VAL A 372 -0.70 -32.54 31.51
N ALA A 373 0.28 -32.68 30.61
CA ALA A 373 1.11 -31.57 30.17
C ALA A 373 0.31 -30.48 29.44
N SER A 374 -0.61 -30.86 28.55
CA SER A 374 -1.50 -29.91 27.84
C SER A 374 -2.46 -29.20 28.80
N SER A 375 -3.01 -29.92 29.79
CA SER A 375 -3.87 -29.34 30.82
C SER A 375 -3.11 -28.33 31.69
N LEU A 376 -1.88 -28.64 32.12
CA LEU A 376 -1.04 -27.72 32.88
C LEU A 376 -0.63 -26.49 32.06
N TYR A 377 -0.35 -26.66 30.76
CA TYR A 377 -0.02 -25.55 29.86
C TYR A 377 -1.21 -24.60 29.68
N GLY A 378 -2.41 -25.13 29.43
CA GLY A 378 -3.63 -24.32 29.32
C GLY A 378 -3.98 -23.57 30.61
N LEU A 379 -3.74 -24.20 31.77
CA LEU A 379 -3.97 -23.55 33.07
C LEU A 379 -2.94 -22.43 33.33
N GLY A 380 -1.69 -22.63 32.92
CA GLY A 380 -0.65 -21.59 32.93
C GLY A 380 -0.97 -20.41 32.01
N GLU A 381 -1.43 -20.68 30.79
CA GLU A 381 -1.82 -19.65 29.82
C GLU A 381 -2.98 -18.79 30.33
N ALA A 382 -4.03 -19.43 30.89
CA ALA A 382 -5.18 -18.73 31.45
C ALA A 382 -4.79 -17.80 32.60
N VAL A 383 -3.89 -18.25 33.49
CA VAL A 383 -3.38 -17.44 34.61
C VAL A 383 -2.56 -16.25 34.09
N VAL A 384 -1.69 -16.45 33.09
CA VAL A 384 -0.91 -15.38 32.48
C VAL A 384 -1.82 -14.35 31.80
N SER A 385 -2.83 -14.81 31.06
CA SER A 385 -3.82 -13.94 30.42
C SER A 385 -4.58 -13.09 31.45
N TYR A 386 -4.97 -13.68 32.58
CA TYR A 386 -5.64 -12.96 33.67
C TYR A 386 -4.73 -11.91 34.32
N LEU A 387 -3.46 -12.25 34.54
CA LEU A 387 -2.46 -11.30 35.07
C LEU A 387 -2.17 -10.15 34.11
N VAL A 388 -2.08 -10.42 32.80
CA VAL A 388 -1.90 -9.40 31.77
C VAL A 388 -3.11 -8.48 31.68
N ALA A 389 -4.34 -9.02 31.77
CA ALA A 389 -5.57 -8.23 31.79
C ALA A 389 -5.64 -7.29 33.01
N ILE A 390 -5.30 -7.80 34.20
CA ILE A 390 -5.22 -6.98 35.42
C ILE A 390 -4.14 -5.89 35.26
N GLY A 391 -2.99 -6.24 34.70
CA GLY A 391 -1.91 -5.28 34.43
C GLY A 391 -2.32 -4.17 33.45
N GLN A 392 -3.02 -4.52 32.38
CA GLN A 392 -3.53 -3.54 31.41
C GLN A 392 -4.54 -2.58 32.05
N GLU A 393 -5.46 -3.06 32.88
CA GLU A 393 -6.43 -2.19 33.55
C GLU A 393 -5.78 -1.29 34.62
N LEU A 394 -4.80 -1.81 35.37
CA LEU A 394 -4.06 -1.00 36.35
C LEU A 394 -3.23 0.11 35.69
N VAL A 395 -2.71 -0.10 34.47
CA VAL A 395 -1.97 0.93 33.72
C VAL A 395 -2.92 1.88 32.99
N SER A 396 -4.12 1.44 32.61
CA SER A 396 -5.11 2.26 31.90
C SER A 396 -5.64 3.42 32.76
N ILE A 397 -5.79 3.20 34.07
CA ILE A 397 -6.36 4.21 34.99
C ILE A 397 -5.43 5.41 35.17
N PRO A 398 -4.12 5.26 35.53
CA PRO A 398 -3.18 6.38 35.60
C PRO A 398 -3.01 7.10 34.26
N TRP A 399 -2.99 6.35 33.14
CA TRP A 399 -2.84 6.93 31.82
C TRP A 399 -4.03 7.84 31.43
N LYS A 400 -5.25 7.42 31.76
CA LYS A 400 -6.46 8.24 31.57
C LYS A 400 -6.41 9.51 32.41
N VAL A 401 -6.00 9.41 33.68
CA VAL A 401 -5.81 10.58 34.56
C VAL A 401 -4.76 11.53 33.99
N LEU A 402 -3.62 11.01 33.53
CA LEU A 402 -2.56 11.81 32.92
C LEU A 402 -3.05 12.54 31.67
N LYS A 403 -3.85 11.89 30.83
CA LYS A 403 -4.45 12.50 29.63
C LYS A 403 -5.38 13.67 29.99
N VAL A 404 -6.16 13.54 31.07
CA VAL A 404 -7.04 14.62 31.56
C VAL A 404 -6.20 15.77 32.13
N VAL A 405 -5.19 15.47 32.96
CA VAL A 405 -4.28 16.48 33.52
C VAL A 405 -3.56 17.26 32.41
N ALA A 406 -3.09 16.58 31.36
CA ALA A 406 -2.46 17.23 30.21
C ALA A 406 -3.42 18.18 29.46
N LYS A 407 -4.70 17.80 29.31
CA LYS A 407 -5.73 18.68 28.71
C LYS A 407 -5.98 19.91 29.57
N VAL A 408 -6.06 19.74 30.89
CA VAL A 408 -6.26 20.84 31.86
C VAL A 408 -5.08 21.81 31.82
N ILE A 409 -3.83 21.31 31.86
CA ILE A 409 -2.62 22.13 31.76
C ILE A 409 -2.62 22.93 30.44
N ARG A 410 -2.98 22.31 29.32
CA ARG A 410 -3.06 22.99 28.02
C ARG A 410 -4.10 24.10 28.01
N ALA A 411 -5.24 23.90 28.66
CA ALA A 411 -6.27 24.92 28.81
C ALA A 411 -5.78 26.10 29.65
N PHE A 412 -5.13 25.83 30.80
CA PHE A 412 -4.51 26.87 31.63
C PHE A 412 -3.43 27.65 30.88
N LEU A 413 -2.59 26.98 30.10
CA LEU A 413 -1.55 27.64 29.31
C LEU A 413 -2.14 28.58 28.25
N ARG A 414 -3.26 28.19 27.62
CA ARG A 414 -3.99 29.08 26.69
C ARG A 414 -4.55 30.30 27.41
N ILE A 415 -5.17 30.12 28.57
CA ILE A 415 -5.71 31.22 29.37
C ILE A 415 -4.59 32.18 29.77
N LEU A 416 -3.46 31.66 30.27
CA LEU A 416 -2.30 32.45 30.63
C LEU A 416 -1.73 33.23 29.44
N CYS A 417 -1.65 32.61 28.25
CA CYS A 417 -1.22 33.27 27.02
C CYS A 417 -2.17 34.41 26.62
N CYS A 418 -3.48 34.21 26.76
CA CYS A 418 -4.48 35.25 26.50
C CYS A 418 -4.35 36.43 27.48
N VAL A 419 -4.19 36.14 28.79
CA VAL A 419 -3.98 37.16 29.82
C VAL A 419 -2.68 37.93 29.55
N LEU A 420 -1.59 37.24 29.24
CA LEU A 420 -0.30 37.87 28.93
C LEU A 420 -0.42 38.79 27.71
N LYS A 421 -1.09 38.35 26.64
CA LYS A 421 -1.36 39.20 25.46
C LYS A 421 -2.20 40.42 25.82
N ALA A 422 -3.20 40.28 26.68
CA ALA A 422 -4.03 41.40 27.13
C ALA A 422 -3.21 42.42 27.95
N VAL A 423 -2.38 41.95 28.88
CA VAL A 423 -1.48 42.80 29.67
C VAL A 423 -0.44 43.49 28.79
N CYS A 424 0.18 42.77 27.85
CA CYS A 424 1.11 43.36 26.88
C CYS A 424 0.44 44.45 26.04
N ARG A 425 -0.81 44.25 25.60
CA ARG A 425 -1.57 45.27 24.86
C ARG A 425 -1.87 46.48 25.74
N ALA A 426 -2.34 46.26 26.97
CA ALA A 426 -2.66 47.33 27.91
C ALA A 426 -1.41 48.18 28.26
N LEU A 427 -0.25 47.55 28.44
CA LEU A 427 1.01 48.23 28.72
C LEU A 427 1.63 48.89 27.49
N SER A 428 1.36 48.39 26.28
CA SER A 428 1.91 48.98 25.05
C SER A 428 1.45 50.42 24.78
N ILE A 429 0.25 50.77 25.24
CA ILE A 429 -0.34 52.10 25.06
C ILE A 429 0.46 53.16 25.86
N PRO A 430 0.63 53.04 27.19
CA PRO A 430 1.42 54.00 27.96
C PRO A 430 2.90 53.98 27.58
N LEU A 431 3.47 52.82 27.23
CA LEU A 431 4.87 52.74 26.76
C LEU A 431 5.09 53.51 25.45
N ARG A 432 4.17 53.39 24.48
CA ARG A 432 4.27 54.12 23.21
C ARG A 432 4.15 55.63 23.42
N VAL A 433 3.23 56.07 24.28
CA VAL A 433 3.12 57.48 24.69
C VAL A 433 4.40 57.97 25.36
N LEU A 434 5.01 57.16 26.24
CA LEU A 434 6.27 57.53 26.89
C LEU A 434 7.42 57.67 25.89
N VAL A 435 7.49 56.78 24.90
CA VAL A 435 8.48 56.81 23.81
C VAL A 435 8.26 58.03 22.91
N ASP A 436 7.01 58.34 22.56
CA ASP A 436 6.66 59.51 21.74
C ASP A 436 7.01 60.83 22.47
N VAL A 437 6.74 60.91 23.78
CA VAL A 437 7.16 62.05 24.62
C VAL A 437 8.68 62.14 24.73
N ALA A 438 9.39 61.02 24.84
CA ALA A 438 10.86 61.00 24.92
C ALA A 438 11.55 61.35 23.58
N THR A 439 10.88 61.12 22.45
CA THR A 439 11.39 61.42 21.10
C THR A 439 11.06 62.84 20.65
N PHE A 440 10.07 63.50 21.25
CA PHE A 440 9.68 64.88 20.95
C PHE A 440 10.84 65.91 21.06
N PRO A 441 11.73 65.87 22.09
CA PRO A 441 12.89 66.76 22.17
C PRO A 441 13.92 66.51 21.06
N VAL A 442 14.03 65.28 20.58
CA VAL A 442 15.01 64.88 19.56
C VAL A 442 14.62 65.45 18.20
N TYR A 443 13.33 65.39 17.85
CA TYR A 443 12.83 65.96 16.60
C TYR A 443 12.85 67.50 16.59
N THR A 444 12.54 68.14 17.73
CA THR A 444 12.61 69.60 17.83
C THR A 444 14.05 70.12 17.78
N MET A 445 15.01 69.45 18.43
CA MET A 445 16.43 69.81 18.32
C MET A 445 17.02 69.53 16.94
N GLY A 446 16.51 68.53 16.20
CA GLY A 446 16.94 68.23 14.84
C GLY A 446 16.45 69.23 13.77
N ALA A 447 15.38 69.98 14.04
CA ALA A 447 14.82 70.95 13.10
C ALA A 447 15.49 72.33 13.14
N ILE A 448 16.09 72.70 14.29
CA ILE A 448 16.73 74.01 14.50
C ILE A 448 17.85 74.31 13.47
N PRO A 449 18.78 73.38 13.15
CA PRO A 449 19.84 73.64 12.18
C PRO A 449 19.31 73.86 10.76
N ILE A 450 18.20 73.22 10.38
CA ILE A 450 17.60 73.31 9.05
C ILE A 450 16.96 74.68 8.86
N VAL A 451 16.20 75.15 9.85
CA VAL A 451 15.58 76.48 9.82
C VAL A 451 16.66 77.58 9.81
N CYS A 452 17.72 77.43 10.60
CA CYS A 452 18.85 78.38 10.56
C CYS A 452 19.55 78.41 9.20
N LYS A 453 19.69 77.26 8.53
CA LYS A 453 20.28 77.18 7.18
C LYS A 453 19.41 77.89 6.15
N ASP A 454 18.10 77.70 6.18
CA ASP A 454 17.18 78.33 5.22
C ASP A 454 17.10 79.85 5.40
N ILE A 455 17.13 80.32 6.66
CA ILE A 455 17.21 81.77 6.96
C ILE A 455 18.53 82.36 6.43
N ALA A 456 19.65 81.67 6.63
CA ALA A 456 20.95 82.13 6.14
C ALA A 456 21.01 82.19 4.60
N VAL A 457 20.44 81.19 3.91
CA VAL A 457 20.35 81.17 2.44
C VAL A 457 19.42 82.28 1.93
N GLY A 458 18.29 82.54 2.59
CA GLY A 458 17.39 83.63 2.26
C GLY A 458 18.03 85.02 2.42
N LEU A 459 18.74 85.25 3.52
CA LEU A 459 19.51 86.48 3.75
C LEU A 459 20.64 86.65 2.74
N GLY A 460 21.36 85.58 2.41
CA GLY A 460 22.42 85.59 1.40
C GLY A 460 21.89 85.93 0.00
N GLY A 461 20.76 85.35 -0.40
CA GLY A 461 20.11 85.67 -1.68
C GLY A 461 19.65 87.13 -1.76
N THR A 462 19.13 87.69 -0.66
CA THR A 462 18.71 89.09 -0.60
C THR A 462 19.88 90.05 -0.70
N LEU A 463 21.01 89.75 -0.03
CA LEU A 463 22.24 90.51 -0.15
C LEU A 463 22.83 90.44 -1.56
N SER A 464 22.79 89.27 -2.21
CA SER A 464 23.25 89.11 -3.60
C SER A 464 22.46 89.99 -4.56
N LEU A 465 21.13 90.02 -4.43
CA LEU A 465 20.28 90.90 -5.26
C LEU A 465 20.60 92.38 -5.05
N LEU A 466 20.89 92.79 -3.82
CA LEU A 466 21.32 94.16 -3.49
C LEU A 466 22.65 94.51 -4.14
N PHE A 467 23.63 93.60 -4.12
CA PHE A 467 24.91 93.80 -4.80
C PHE A 467 24.73 93.85 -6.32
N ASP A 468 23.93 92.96 -6.92
CA ASP A 468 23.67 92.97 -8.35
C ASP A 468 22.98 94.25 -8.82
N THR A 469 22.05 94.80 -8.02
CA THR A 469 21.43 96.10 -8.32
C THR A 469 22.43 97.26 -8.17
N ALA A 470 23.29 97.25 -7.15
CA ALA A 470 24.33 98.26 -6.97
C ALA A 470 25.39 98.22 -8.09
N PHE A 471 25.85 97.03 -8.49
CA PHE A 471 26.78 96.86 -9.59
C PHE A 471 26.14 97.14 -10.95
N GLY A 472 24.87 96.77 -11.14
CA GLY A 472 24.12 97.09 -12.35
C GLY A 472 23.93 98.60 -12.55
N THR A 473 23.63 99.33 -11.47
CA THR A 473 23.52 100.80 -11.50
C THR A 473 24.87 101.47 -11.72
N MET A 474 25.95 100.99 -11.10
CA MET A 474 27.32 101.45 -11.41
C MET A 474 27.71 101.16 -12.86
N GLY A 475 27.40 99.98 -13.39
CA GLY A 475 27.67 99.61 -14.78
C GLY A 475 26.93 100.50 -15.78
N GLY A 476 25.67 100.86 -15.47
CA GLY A 476 24.91 101.84 -16.24
C GLY A 476 25.53 103.24 -16.21
N LEU A 477 25.99 103.70 -15.04
CA LEU A 477 26.72 104.96 -14.90
C LEU A 477 28.04 104.96 -15.68
N PHE A 478 28.80 103.87 -15.63
CA PHE A 478 30.04 103.73 -16.41
C PHE A 478 29.79 103.74 -17.92
N GLN A 479 28.71 103.12 -18.39
CA GLN A 479 28.30 103.18 -19.81
C GLN A 479 27.95 104.62 -20.24
N ILE A 480 27.24 105.38 -19.39
CA ILE A 480 26.95 106.79 -19.66
C ILE A 480 28.25 107.60 -19.74
N VAL A 481 29.15 107.44 -18.76
CA VAL A 481 30.46 108.11 -18.75
C VAL A 481 31.26 107.74 -19.99
N PHE A 482 31.34 106.46 -20.36
CA PHE A 482 32.06 106.01 -21.55
C PHE A 482 31.46 106.56 -22.85
N SER A 483 30.13 106.68 -22.93
CA SER A 483 29.44 107.29 -24.08
C SER A 483 29.72 108.79 -24.22
N VAL A 484 29.86 109.51 -23.09
CA VAL A 484 30.26 110.92 -23.04
C VAL A 484 31.72 111.07 -23.48
N PHE A 485 32.63 110.22 -22.98
CA PHE A 485 34.03 110.22 -23.41
C PHE A 485 34.19 109.86 -24.89
N LYS A 486 33.41 108.92 -25.42
CA LYS A 486 33.41 108.56 -26.85
C LYS A 486 32.86 109.69 -27.75
N ARG A 487 31.97 110.53 -27.23
CA ARG A 487 31.45 111.72 -27.94
C ARG A 487 32.44 112.90 -27.93
N ILE A 488 33.43 112.90 -27.03
CA ILE A 488 34.45 113.97 -26.90
C ILE A 488 35.79 113.56 -27.55
N GLY A 489 36.12 112.27 -27.63
CA GLY A 489 37.43 111.76 -28.05
C GLY A 489 37.69 111.54 -29.55
N CYS A 490 36.84 112.01 -30.46
CA CYS A 490 37.06 111.86 -31.91
C CYS A 490 36.77 113.15 -32.68
N ARG A 491 37.63 114.17 -32.49
CA ARG A 491 37.91 115.20 -33.50
C ARG A 491 39.15 116.04 -33.12
N VAL A 492 40.34 115.45 -33.17
CA VAL A 492 41.61 116.19 -33.30
C VAL A 492 42.59 115.40 -34.18
N THR A 493 42.95 115.99 -35.33
CA THR A 493 44.08 115.79 -36.29
C THR A 493 43.52 116.08 -37.70
N LEU A 494 44.12 116.88 -38.59
CA LEU A 494 45.36 117.66 -38.64
C LEU A 494 45.26 118.60 -39.87
N ASP A 495 45.81 119.81 -39.81
CA ASP A 495 45.94 120.76 -40.94
C ASP A 495 47.34 120.69 -41.61
N SER A 496 47.35 120.81 -42.94
CA SER A 496 48.35 121.32 -43.92
C SER A 496 49.84 120.90 -43.91
N SER A 497 50.34 120.43 -45.07
CA SER A 497 51.46 121.03 -45.87
C SER A 497 51.75 120.15 -47.10
N GLY A 498 52.09 120.78 -48.25
CA GLY A 498 52.45 120.11 -49.51
C GLY A 498 53.96 119.93 -49.76
N GLU A 499 54.24 119.24 -50.89
CA GLU A 499 55.51 118.91 -51.60
C GLU A 499 56.62 118.26 -50.74
N LEU A 500 57.20 117.10 -51.06
CA LEU A 500 57.46 116.37 -52.30
C LEU A 500 57.50 114.86 -52.00
#